data_AF-A0A951W0V8-F1
#
_entry.id   AF-A0A951W0V8-F1
#
_cell.length_a   1.000
_cell.length_b   1.000
_cell.length_c   1.000
_cell.angle_alpha   90.00
_cell.angle_beta   90.00
_cell.angle_gamma   90.00
#
_symmetry.space_group_name_H-M   'P 1'
#
loop_
_entity.id
_entity.type
_entity.pdbx_description
1 polymer ?
#
loop_
_entity_poly.entity_id
_entity_poly.type
_entity_poly.pdbx_seq_one_letter_code
_entity_poly.pdbx_strand_id
1 'polypeptide(L)'
;MERTDLDLEQVMLLDRVQKGQRVDRDEHRLLESSGLVEGRYPNLIVASAIAKAAGDAGRHIRERGFDKQYYLDLILALVREHGPVTRRDIDQLLMSKLPDRLTEQQKLRRVHNLLQELRRSGLIDNQGSRSKPQWVAAEPASTEDSL
;
A
#
# COMPACT_ATOMS: atom_id res chain seq x y z
N MET A 1 20.29 -0.84 -22.36
CA MET A 1 21.23 0.29 -22.26
C MET A 1 21.69 0.33 -20.82
N GLU A 2 22.94 -0.02 -20.57
CA GLU A 2 23.57 0.19 -19.27
C GLU A 2 23.72 1.70 -19.07
N ARG A 3 23.24 2.22 -17.95
CA ARG A 3 23.43 3.62 -17.55
C ARG A 3 24.78 3.70 -16.83
N THR A 4 25.83 3.98 -17.59
CA THR A 4 27.22 4.18 -17.12
C THR A 4 27.48 5.61 -16.62
N ASP A 5 26.42 6.40 -16.42
CA ASP A 5 26.42 7.80 -16.01
C ASP A 5 26.22 8.02 -14.50
N LEU A 6 26.11 6.94 -13.71
CA LEU A 6 26.03 7.03 -12.25
C LEU A 6 27.40 7.23 -11.63
N ASP A 7 27.54 8.28 -10.82
CA ASP A 7 28.73 8.45 -9.98
C ASP A 7 28.69 7.52 -8.75
N LEU A 8 29.85 7.37 -8.09
CA LEU A 8 29.99 6.49 -6.94
C LEU A 8 29.10 6.92 -5.76
N GLU A 9 28.88 8.23 -5.60
CA GLU A 9 28.05 8.78 -4.53
C GLU A 9 26.59 8.37 -4.72
N GLN A 10 26.05 8.52 -5.92
CA GLN A 10 24.70 8.10 -6.30
C GLN A 10 24.50 6.60 -6.11
N VAL A 11 25.49 5.77 -6.48
CA VAL A 11 25.44 4.31 -6.25
C VAL A 11 25.36 4.00 -4.77
N MET A 12 26.17 4.64 -3.94
CA MET A 12 26.14 4.47 -2.48
C MET A 12 24.81 4.92 -1.88
N LEU A 13 24.26 6.04 -2.34
CA LEU A 13 22.97 6.55 -1.88
C LEU A 13 21.81 5.64 -2.29
N LEU A 14 21.84 5.09 -3.51
CA LEU A 14 20.86 4.10 -3.96
C LEU A 14 20.89 2.82 -3.12
N ASP A 15 22.08 2.32 -2.78
CA ASP A 15 22.23 1.17 -1.88
C ASP A 15 21.64 1.45 -0.48
N ARG A 16 21.84 2.66 0.07
CA ARG A 16 21.18 3.08 1.33
C ARG A 16 19.66 3.05 1.21
N VAL A 17 19.11 3.61 0.14
CA VAL A 17 17.66 3.62 -0.12
C VAL A 17 17.11 2.20 -0.24
N GLN A 18 17.79 1.31 -0.99
CA GLN A 18 17.42 -0.11 -1.11
C GLN A 18 17.44 -0.85 0.24
N LYS A 19 18.31 -0.44 1.16
CA LYS A 19 18.40 -0.97 2.53
C LYS A 19 17.42 -0.31 3.49
N GLY A 20 16.57 0.60 3.02
CA GLY A 20 15.62 1.35 3.84
C GLY A 20 16.29 2.32 4.83
N GLN A 21 17.54 2.68 4.57
CA GLN A 21 18.29 3.62 5.40
C GLN A 21 17.85 5.05 5.10
N ARG A 22 17.93 5.92 6.11
CA ARG A 22 17.60 7.33 5.94
C ARG A 22 18.66 8.00 5.07
N VAL A 23 18.18 8.67 4.03
CA VAL A 23 18.92 9.71 3.31
C VAL A 23 18.42 11.06 3.79
N ASP A 24 19.32 12.05 3.85
CA ASP A 24 18.96 13.40 4.23
C ASP A 24 18.19 14.12 3.09
N ARG A 25 17.83 15.39 3.32
CA ARG A 25 17.03 16.15 2.35
C ARG A 25 17.81 16.53 1.09
N ASP A 26 19.11 16.74 1.21
CA ASP A 26 19.95 17.17 0.08
C ASP A 26 20.34 15.95 -0.76
N GLU A 27 20.69 14.83 -0.12
CA GLU A 27 20.84 13.51 -0.75
C GLU A 27 19.54 13.11 -1.48
N HIS A 28 18.37 13.30 -0.85
CA HIS A 28 17.08 13.06 -1.50
C HIS A 28 16.90 13.91 -2.76
N ARG A 29 17.15 15.23 -2.69
CA ARG A 29 17.02 16.13 -3.84
C ARG A 29 17.96 15.76 -4.98
N LEU A 30 19.17 15.32 -4.66
CA LEU A 30 20.13 14.84 -5.64
C LEU A 30 19.60 13.60 -6.38
N LEU A 31 19.08 12.62 -5.65
CA LEU A 31 18.51 11.41 -6.23
C LEU A 31 17.21 11.68 -7.01
N GLU A 32 16.36 12.57 -6.50
CA GLU A 32 15.08 12.95 -7.12
C GLU A 32 15.31 13.70 -8.43
N SER A 33 16.20 14.70 -8.43
CA SER A 33 16.51 15.48 -9.64
C SER A 33 17.17 14.64 -10.73
N SER A 34 17.89 13.59 -10.34
CA SER A 34 18.51 12.61 -11.25
C SER A 34 17.54 11.49 -11.69
N GLY A 35 16.30 11.48 -11.19
CA GLY A 35 15.29 10.47 -11.52
C GLY A 35 15.66 9.05 -11.06
N LEU A 36 16.46 8.92 -10.01
CA LEU A 36 16.98 7.65 -9.50
C LEU A 36 16.08 7.03 -8.43
N VAL A 37 15.27 7.86 -7.77
CA VAL A 37 14.29 7.46 -6.76
C VAL A 37 12.90 8.00 -7.11
N GLU A 38 11.89 7.37 -6.54
CA GLU A 38 10.51 7.82 -6.57
C GLU A 38 9.87 7.65 -5.19
N GLY A 39 8.69 8.25 -4.98
CA GLY A 39 7.96 8.19 -3.71
C GLY A 39 7.94 9.53 -2.97
N ARG A 40 7.66 9.50 -1.66
CA ARG A 40 7.52 10.72 -0.84
C ARG A 40 8.48 10.65 0.33
N TYR A 41 9.34 11.66 0.46
CA TYR A 41 10.24 11.81 1.60
C TYR A 41 9.47 11.68 2.94
N PRO A 42 10.00 10.95 3.93
CA PRO A 42 11.31 10.28 3.94
C PRO A 42 11.32 8.85 3.35
N ASN A 43 10.19 8.35 2.85
CA ASN A 43 10.04 6.95 2.42
C ASN A 43 10.15 6.84 0.90
N LEU A 44 11.40 6.83 0.43
CA LEU A 44 11.77 6.72 -0.96
C LEU A 44 11.93 5.26 -1.38
N ILE A 45 11.78 5.00 -2.68
CA ILE A 45 12.09 3.72 -3.30
C ILE A 45 12.93 3.98 -4.54
N VAL A 46 13.70 2.97 -4.97
CA VAL A 46 14.46 3.06 -6.21
C VAL A 46 13.50 3.13 -7.40
N ALA A 47 13.78 4.04 -8.34
CA ALA A 47 12.98 4.25 -9.53
C ALA A 47 12.87 2.97 -10.37
N SER A 48 11.72 2.78 -11.01
CA SER A 48 11.42 1.54 -11.76
C SER A 48 12.50 1.16 -12.78
N ALA A 49 13.06 2.14 -13.50
CA ALA A 49 14.11 1.91 -14.50
C ALA A 49 15.41 1.39 -13.87
N ILE A 50 15.79 1.90 -12.70
CA ILE A 50 17.00 1.48 -11.97
C ILE A 50 16.80 0.09 -11.37
N ALA A 51 15.64 -0.17 -10.77
CA ALA A 51 15.30 -1.50 -10.28
C ALA A 51 15.32 -2.55 -11.40
N LYS A 52 14.80 -2.22 -12.59
CA LYS A 52 14.86 -3.11 -13.76
C LYS A 52 16.30 -3.39 -14.19
N ALA A 53 17.16 -2.37 -14.23
CA ALA A 53 18.56 -2.52 -14.60
C ALA A 53 19.34 -3.37 -13.59
N ALA A 54 19.02 -3.25 -12.30
CA ALA A 54 19.64 -4.02 -11.21
C ALA A 54 19.08 -5.46 -11.06
N GLY A 55 18.14 -5.89 -11.90
CA GLY A 55 17.48 -7.20 -11.77
C GLY A 55 16.51 -7.29 -10.58
N ASP A 56 16.14 -6.17 -9.97
CA ASP A 56 15.34 -6.10 -8.73
C ASP A 56 13.89 -5.63 -8.99
N ALA A 57 13.39 -5.84 -10.21
CA ALA A 57 12.06 -5.40 -10.63
C ALA A 57 10.94 -5.95 -9.73
N GLY A 58 11.06 -7.20 -9.27
CA GLY A 58 10.09 -7.82 -8.38
C GLY A 58 10.00 -7.15 -7.01
N ARG A 59 11.15 -6.79 -6.40
CA ARG A 59 11.17 -6.05 -5.14
C ARG A 59 10.61 -4.66 -5.30
N HIS A 60 10.93 -3.96 -6.38
CA HIS A 60 10.35 -2.65 -6.66
C HIS A 60 8.82 -2.69 -6.68
N ILE A 61 8.21 -3.70 -7.29
CA ILE A 61 6.74 -3.86 -7.26
C ILE A 61 6.22 -4.10 -5.83
N ARG A 62 6.91 -4.91 -5.03
CA ARG A 62 6.55 -5.14 -3.62
C ARG A 62 6.68 -3.89 -2.75
N GLU A 63 7.70 -3.06 -2.96
CA GLU A 63 7.90 -1.82 -2.21
C GLU A 63 6.94 -0.71 -2.64
N ARG A 64 6.72 -0.56 -3.96
CA ARG A 64 5.77 0.41 -4.50
C ARG A 64 4.35 0.09 -4.05
N GLY A 65 3.98 -1.19 -4.15
CA GLY A 65 2.64 -1.71 -3.92
C GLY A 65 1.67 -1.37 -5.06
N PHE A 66 0.42 -1.79 -4.87
CA PHE A 66 -0.66 -1.54 -5.82
C PHE A 66 -1.39 -0.23 -5.52
N ASP A 67 -2.27 0.15 -6.43
CA ASP A 67 -3.19 1.25 -6.19
C ASP A 67 -4.13 0.95 -5.02
N LYS A 68 -4.81 2.00 -4.56
CA LYS A 68 -5.75 1.89 -3.44
C LYS A 68 -6.94 1.00 -3.77
N GLN A 69 -7.42 1.05 -5.02
CA GLN A 69 -8.64 0.36 -5.46
C GLN A 69 -8.48 -1.16 -5.35
N TYR A 70 -7.32 -1.69 -5.75
CA TYR A 70 -6.97 -3.10 -5.58
C TYR A 70 -7.20 -3.61 -4.15
N TYR A 71 -6.79 -2.82 -3.14
CA TYR A 71 -6.98 -3.22 -1.74
C TYR A 71 -8.44 -3.09 -1.27
N LEU A 72 -9.17 -2.10 -1.79
CA LEU A 72 -10.60 -1.96 -1.52
C LEU A 72 -11.38 -3.16 -2.09
N ASP A 73 -11.06 -3.56 -3.32
CA ASP A 73 -11.70 -4.68 -4.01
C ASP A 73 -11.43 -6.01 -3.29
N LEU A 74 -10.21 -6.23 -2.79
CA LEU A 74 -9.88 -7.40 -1.97
C LEU A 74 -10.74 -7.50 -0.70
N ILE A 75 -10.93 -6.37 0.01
CA ILE A 75 -11.78 -6.35 1.20
C ILE A 75 -13.23 -6.64 0.79
N LEU A 76 -13.72 -6.01 -0.30
CA LEU A 76 -15.08 -6.20 -0.77
C LEU A 76 -15.36 -7.65 -1.19
N ALA A 77 -14.42 -8.30 -1.89
CA ALA A 77 -14.53 -9.71 -2.24
C ALA A 77 -14.66 -10.58 -0.98
N LEU A 78 -13.77 -10.40 -0.01
CA LEU A 78 -13.82 -11.13 1.27
C LEU A 78 -15.15 -10.91 2.02
N VAL A 79 -15.61 -9.66 2.11
CA VAL A 79 -16.85 -9.32 2.82
C VAL A 79 -18.09 -9.88 2.09
N ARG A 80 -18.10 -9.90 0.76
CA ARG A 80 -19.22 -10.42 -0.05
C ARG A 80 -19.29 -11.95 -0.03
N GLU A 81 -18.15 -12.62 -0.08
CA GLU A 81 -18.08 -14.08 -0.15
C GLU A 81 -18.18 -14.75 1.23
N HIS A 82 -17.68 -14.09 2.28
CA HIS A 82 -17.52 -14.69 3.61
C HIS A 82 -18.07 -13.82 4.75
N GLY A 83 -18.86 -12.78 4.46
CA GLY A 83 -19.48 -11.94 5.47
C GLY A 83 -20.42 -12.71 6.42
N PRO A 84 -20.48 -12.37 7.72
CA PRO A 84 -19.73 -11.32 8.42
C PRO A 84 -18.26 -11.69 8.68
N VAL A 85 -17.33 -10.77 8.41
CA VAL A 85 -15.88 -10.98 8.61
C VAL A 85 -15.31 -10.13 9.73
N THR A 86 -14.32 -10.66 10.44
CA THR A 86 -13.69 -9.96 11.56
C THR A 86 -12.55 -9.07 11.09
N ARG A 87 -12.11 -8.15 11.97
CA ARG A 87 -10.88 -7.37 11.73
C ARG A 87 -9.66 -8.28 11.48
N ARG A 88 -9.58 -9.41 12.18
CA ARG A 88 -8.46 -10.36 12.07
C ARG A 88 -8.38 -10.98 10.68
N ASP A 89 -9.51 -11.36 10.11
CA ASP A 89 -9.55 -11.99 8.77
C ASP A 89 -9.08 -11.00 7.70
N ILE A 90 -9.49 -9.74 7.82
CA ILE A 90 -9.07 -8.65 6.93
C ILE A 90 -7.57 -8.36 7.06
N ASP A 91 -7.05 -8.31 8.30
CA ASP A 91 -5.62 -8.14 8.52
C ASP A 91 -4.84 -9.34 7.92
N GLN A 92 -5.31 -10.58 8.12
CA GLN A 92 -4.68 -11.77 7.53
C GLN A 92 -4.63 -11.72 5.99
N LEU A 93 -5.70 -11.23 5.35
CA LEU A 93 -5.76 -11.05 3.90
C LEU A 93 -4.76 -9.99 3.41
N LEU A 94 -4.72 -8.83 4.07
CA LEU A 94 -4.02 -7.65 3.53
C LEU A 94 -2.56 -7.52 3.96
N MET A 95 -2.17 -8.00 5.14
CA MET A 95 -0.83 -7.73 5.70
C MET A 95 0.32 -8.27 4.84
N SER A 96 0.08 -9.35 4.08
CA SER A 96 1.02 -9.94 3.12
C SER A 96 0.96 -9.31 1.71
N LYS A 97 -0.05 -8.48 1.42
CA LYS A 97 -0.29 -7.84 0.11
C LYS A 97 0.03 -6.36 0.11
N LEU A 98 0.06 -5.74 1.28
CA LEU A 98 0.46 -4.35 1.46
C LEU A 98 1.95 -4.16 1.18
N PRO A 99 2.36 -2.97 0.71
CA PRO A 99 3.74 -2.76 0.29
C PRO A 99 4.75 -3.00 1.41
N ASP A 100 5.87 -3.63 1.07
CA ASP A 100 6.91 -4.06 2.03
C ASP A 100 7.62 -2.90 2.73
N ARG A 101 7.62 -1.71 2.11
CA ARG A 101 8.17 -0.48 2.72
C ARG A 101 7.37 0.01 3.92
N LEU A 102 6.14 -0.48 4.12
CA LEU A 102 5.31 -0.07 5.25
C LEU A 102 5.66 -0.88 6.48
N THR A 103 5.86 -0.20 7.61
CA THR A 103 5.96 -0.87 8.90
C THR A 103 4.63 -1.53 9.25
N GLU A 104 4.67 -2.53 10.14
CA GLU A 104 3.45 -3.20 10.61
C GLU A 104 2.40 -2.21 11.14
N GLN A 105 2.82 -1.19 11.89
CA GLN A 105 1.92 -0.14 12.37
C GLN A 105 1.33 0.70 11.22
N GLN A 106 2.11 1.01 10.19
CA GLN A 106 1.63 1.72 9.00
C GLN A 106 0.65 0.87 8.19
N LYS A 107 0.91 -0.44 8.05
CA LYS A 107 0.00 -1.38 7.41
C LYS A 107 -1.34 -1.44 8.15
N LEU A 108 -1.33 -1.63 9.48
CA LEU A 108 -2.53 -1.65 10.31
C LEU A 108 -3.36 -0.36 10.19
N ARG A 109 -2.69 0.81 10.14
CA ARG A 109 -3.34 2.10 9.93
C ARG A 109 -3.94 2.21 8.53
N ARG A 110 -3.26 1.68 7.52
CA ARG A 110 -3.76 1.64 6.14
C ARG A 110 -5.00 0.76 6.02
N VAL A 111 -5.01 -0.43 6.62
CA VAL A 111 -6.20 -1.30 6.69
C VAL A 111 -7.37 -0.57 7.35
N HIS A 112 -7.13 0.11 8.48
CA HIS A 112 -8.17 0.90 9.14
C HIS A 112 -8.75 1.98 8.21
N ASN A 113 -7.90 2.73 7.50
CA ASN A 113 -8.35 3.78 6.58
C ASN A 113 -9.16 3.21 5.41
N LEU A 114 -8.75 2.07 4.85
CA LEU A 114 -9.49 1.39 3.77
C LEU A 114 -10.89 0.98 4.25
N LEU A 115 -11.01 0.42 5.45
CA LEU A 115 -12.31 0.05 6.03
C LEU A 115 -13.21 1.27 6.29
N GLN A 116 -12.63 2.36 6.80
CA GLN A 116 -13.37 3.60 6.99
C GLN A 116 -13.86 4.18 5.66
N GLU A 117 -13.05 4.10 4.61
CA GLU A 117 -13.43 4.52 3.27
C GLU A 117 -14.62 3.71 2.75
N LEU A 118 -14.53 2.38 2.76
CA LEU A 118 -15.61 1.47 2.33
C LEU A 118 -16.91 1.69 3.10
N ARG A 119 -16.81 1.90 4.42
CA ARG A 119 -17.97 2.19 5.27
C ARG A 119 -18.61 3.53 4.92
N ARG A 120 -17.79 4.58 4.72
CA ARG A 120 -18.28 5.93 4.34
C ARG A 120 -18.90 5.96 2.95
N SER A 121 -18.41 5.12 2.03
CA SER A 121 -19.03 4.93 0.71
C SER A 121 -20.27 4.02 0.75
N GLY A 122 -20.67 3.51 1.92
CA GLY A 122 -21.83 2.64 2.05
C GLY A 122 -21.68 1.29 1.34
N LEU A 123 -20.47 0.78 1.19
CA LEU A 123 -20.21 -0.52 0.56
C LEU A 123 -20.11 -1.65 1.59
N ILE A 124 -19.76 -1.33 2.83
CA ILE A 124 -19.75 -2.26 3.96
C ILE A 124 -20.38 -1.59 5.18
N ASP A 125 -20.91 -2.38 6.09
CA ASP A 125 -21.34 -1.91 7.41
C ASP A 125 -20.78 -2.78 8.54
N ASN A 126 -20.70 -2.21 9.74
CA ASN A 126 -20.27 -2.92 10.94
C ASN A 126 -21.48 -3.31 11.80
N GLN A 127 -21.82 -4.60 11.80
CA GLN A 127 -22.86 -5.17 12.68
C GLN A 127 -22.32 -5.56 14.07
N GLY A 128 -21.00 -5.53 14.26
CA GLY A 128 -20.35 -5.80 15.53
C GLY A 128 -20.16 -4.56 16.41
N SER A 129 -19.59 -4.75 17.59
CA SER A 129 -19.23 -3.64 18.47
C SER A 129 -18.02 -2.87 17.94
N ARG A 130 -17.75 -1.68 18.48
CA ARG A 130 -16.53 -0.91 18.14
C ARG A 130 -15.24 -1.65 18.47
N SER A 131 -15.24 -2.53 19.48
CA SER A 131 -14.07 -3.31 19.91
C SER A 131 -13.94 -4.66 19.21
N LYS A 132 -15.06 -5.21 18.71
CA LYS A 132 -15.12 -6.46 17.97
C LYS A 132 -15.97 -6.25 16.71
N PRO A 133 -15.44 -5.54 15.71
CA PRO A 133 -16.21 -5.24 14.51
C PRO A 133 -16.44 -6.52 13.69
N GLN A 134 -17.63 -6.61 13.11
CA GLN A 134 -18.05 -7.63 12.16
C GLN A 134 -18.55 -6.92 10.91
N TRP A 135 -17.79 -7.05 9.83
CA TRP A 135 -18.05 -6.34 8.58
C TRP A 135 -18.89 -7.20 7.65
N VAL A 136 -19.97 -6.61 7.16
CA VAL A 136 -20.87 -7.21 6.17
C VAL A 136 -20.96 -6.30 4.95
N ALA A 137 -21.36 -6.86 3.80
CA ALA A 137 -21.67 -6.04 2.64
C ALA A 137 -22.89 -5.17 2.99
N ALA A 138 -22.83 -3.89 2.67
CA ALA A 138 -24.01 -3.06 2.77
C ALA A 138 -24.98 -3.50 1.66
N GLU A 139 -26.18 -3.94 2.04
CA GLU A 139 -27.23 -4.18 1.06
C GLU A 139 -27.59 -2.83 0.41
N PRO A 140 -27.77 -2.76 -0.92
CA PRO A 140 -28.41 -1.60 -1.51
C PRO A 140 -29.79 -1.51 -0.86
N ALA A 141 -30.12 -0.35 -0.30
CA ALA A 141 -31.44 -0.13 0.28
C ALA A 141 -32.49 -0.60 -0.74
N SER A 142 -33.12 -1.73 -0.44
CA SER A 142 -34.27 -2.22 -1.16
C SER A 142 -35.25 -1.04 -1.17
N THR A 143 -35.42 -0.43 -2.33
CA THR A 143 -36.49 0.53 -2.55
C THR A 143 -37.77 -0.30 -2.57
N GLU A 144 -38.21 -0.72 -1.39
CA GLU A 144 -39.59 -1.13 -1.14
C GLU A 144 -40.40 0.14 -0.85
N ASP A 145 -40.47 1.02 -1.84
CA ASP A 145 -41.59 1.94 -2.01
C ASP A 145 -42.44 1.37 -3.15
N SER A 146 -43.28 0.40 -2.80
CA SER A 146 -44.38 -0.06 -3.64
C SER A 146 -45.46 -0.68 -2.75
N LEU A 147 -46.35 0.17 -2.22
CA LEU A 147 -47.79 0.20 -2.53
C LEU A 147 -48.55 1.14 -1.58
#